data_AF-A0A7S0GMX5-F1
#
_entry.id   AF-A0A7S0GMX5-F1
#
_cell.length_a   1.000
_cell.length_b   1.000
_cell.length_c   1.000
_cell.angle_alpha   90.00
_cell.angle_beta   90.00
_cell.angle_gamma   90.00
#
_symmetry.space_group_name_H-M   'P 1'
#
loop_
_entity.id
_entity.type
_entity.pdbx_description
1 polymer ?
#
loop_
_entity_poly.entity_id
_entity_poly.type
_entity_poly.pdbx_seq_one_letter_code
_entity_poly.pdbx_strand_id
1 'polypeptide(L)'
;MCCGTNRTVYFHIVFLRIDYRGAIAQYTLAIEIAKTEIDQDSNAATSDLTKQLASYYGNRAAAFTMLLKYREAIADCDEAITHDRAFIKAHSRKAKVLTTLGDIDGAIIAYGKGLIHDPNNASIVKEKDDIIRIKNRFELAKQCVIDCASVASSDKSKRKARQALAQIDLVLTTCTAWNDAILLKIEALSLLNRVDEAYALSTKLIRLGMSSNSKLLFLRAKCLFAQGCLDDAMKHLRQILSGDPDNKSAMMLMKALRSVGRKKDEADKAYKNRNFENAINLYTEAIELCPDENSGAYRAKLYFNRATSNANLRKHDQCVADCTRAIKLDDGYTKAYLRRAASYLVVGGVKDCEMAIRDYECLGDKVNSDEQKRDIQTKLRAAKVQLKRAGRKDFYKILGVARDADESEIKKAYRKMALKFHPDRQASGTEEEKQKAEVIFRDVNHAYEVLSDQEKKRRYDSGVDEQDLDNPNARPGGGHDHGGMGGIDPNVLFQMFMQQQGGGGGGRGGGGRGQSFHFG
;
A
#
# COMPACT_ATOMS: atom_id res chain seq x y z
N MET A 1 40.27 36.12 47.17
CA MET A 1 40.41 34.69 46.82
C MET A 1 39.49 33.87 47.72
N CYS A 2 38.35 33.37 47.21
CA CYS A 2 37.48 32.30 47.78
C CYS A 2 36.08 32.19 47.12
N CYS A 3 35.76 32.97 46.08
CA CYS A 3 34.39 32.99 45.48
C CYS A 3 34.23 32.21 44.15
N GLY A 4 35.32 31.79 43.49
CA GLY A 4 35.25 31.17 42.15
C GLY A 4 34.79 29.71 42.13
N THR A 5 35.13 28.93 43.17
CA THR A 5 34.84 27.50 43.25
C THR A 5 33.36 27.20 43.54
N ASN A 6 32.70 27.99 44.40
CA ASN A 6 31.29 27.76 44.75
C ASN A 6 30.29 28.10 43.62
N ARG A 7 30.57 29.10 42.79
CA ARG A 7 29.70 29.45 41.65
C ARG A 7 29.71 28.37 40.57
N THR A 8 30.89 27.86 40.22
CA THR A 8 31.07 26.80 39.20
C THR A 8 30.32 25.51 39.56
N VAL A 9 30.28 25.17 40.86
CA VAL A 9 29.51 24.03 41.38
C VAL A 9 28.00 24.25 41.25
N TYR A 10 27.50 25.45 41.55
CA TYR A 10 26.08 25.79 41.39
C TYR A 10 25.63 25.76 39.91
N PHE A 11 26.47 26.26 38.99
CA PHE A 11 26.24 26.18 37.54
C PHE A 11 26.16 24.74 37.03
N HIS A 12 26.98 23.84 37.58
CA HIS A 12 26.95 22.41 37.25
C HIS A 12 25.69 21.72 37.81
N ILE A 13 25.24 22.10 38.99
CA ILE A 13 24.02 21.56 39.64
C ILE A 13 22.74 21.93 38.85
N VAL A 14 22.63 23.15 38.32
CA VAL A 14 21.48 23.56 37.48
C VAL A 14 21.49 22.83 36.13
N PHE A 15 22.68 22.65 35.53
CA PHE A 15 22.84 21.87 34.30
C PHE A 15 22.46 20.39 34.50
N LEU A 16 22.79 19.81 35.66
CA LEU A 16 22.42 18.44 36.05
C LEU A 16 20.92 18.27 36.35
N ARG A 17 20.19 19.36 36.65
CA ARG A 17 18.73 19.37 36.83
C ARG A 17 17.94 19.55 35.51
N ILE A 18 18.61 19.55 34.35
CA ILE A 18 18.00 19.70 33.01
C ILE A 18 17.29 21.07 32.82
N ASP A 19 17.64 22.09 33.61
CA ASP A 19 17.17 23.46 33.38
C ASP A 19 18.17 24.26 32.54
N TYR A 20 18.15 24.01 31.24
CA TYR A 20 19.04 24.70 30.29
C TYR A 20 18.71 26.18 30.12
N ARG A 21 17.44 26.60 30.33
CA ARG A 21 17.05 28.02 30.23
C ARG A 21 17.58 28.81 31.43
N GLY A 22 17.42 28.27 32.64
CA GLY A 22 18.04 28.81 33.85
C GLY A 22 19.56 28.87 33.71
N ALA A 23 20.18 27.80 33.21
CA ALA A 23 21.63 27.79 32.97
C ALA A 23 22.07 28.90 32.01
N ILE A 24 21.35 29.13 30.90
CA ILE A 24 21.64 30.23 29.96
C ILE A 24 21.55 31.59 30.66
N ALA A 25 20.47 31.85 31.41
CA ALA A 25 20.31 33.13 32.12
C ALA A 25 21.46 33.38 33.10
N GLN A 26 21.86 32.35 33.84
CA GLN A 26 22.94 32.45 34.82
C GLN A 26 24.30 32.65 34.15
N TYR A 27 24.61 31.94 33.05
CA TYR A 27 25.84 32.17 32.30
C TYR A 27 25.87 33.53 31.60
N THR A 28 24.73 34.05 31.15
CA THR A 28 24.64 35.41 30.60
C THR A 28 25.01 36.45 31.65
N LEU A 29 24.45 36.35 32.86
CA LEU A 29 24.83 37.23 33.96
C LEU A 29 26.31 37.10 34.32
N ALA A 30 26.85 35.87 34.34
CA ALA A 30 28.27 35.64 34.61
C ALA A 30 29.19 36.27 33.56
N ILE A 31 28.79 36.24 32.29
CA ILE A 31 29.51 36.87 31.17
C ILE A 31 29.48 38.39 31.31
N GLU A 32 28.33 38.98 31.64
CA GLU A 32 28.20 40.43 31.84
C GLU A 32 29.09 40.92 32.98
N ILE A 33 29.05 40.25 34.13
CA ILE A 33 29.90 40.58 35.28
C ILE A 33 31.38 40.44 34.91
N ALA A 34 31.79 39.33 34.30
CA ALA A 34 33.18 39.11 33.92
C ALA A 34 33.68 40.15 32.90
N LYS A 35 32.84 40.60 31.96
CA LYS A 35 33.18 41.70 31.05
C LYS A 35 33.41 43.01 31.80
N THR A 36 32.52 43.37 32.73
CA THR A 36 32.68 44.60 33.52
C THR A 36 33.94 44.58 34.39
N GLU A 37 34.31 43.42 34.93
CA GLU A 37 35.55 43.25 35.70
C GLU A 37 36.80 43.41 34.82
N ILE A 38 36.77 42.89 33.59
CA ILE A 38 37.87 43.06 32.61
C ILE A 38 38.01 44.53 32.17
N ASP A 39 36.90 45.23 31.94
CA ASP A 39 36.91 46.63 31.47
C ASP A 39 37.39 47.61 32.56
N GLN A 40 37.18 47.29 33.85
CA GLN A 40 37.59 48.13 34.98
C GLN A 40 39.06 47.97 35.36
N ASP A 41 39.69 46.83 35.03
CA ASP A 41 41.04 46.47 35.48
C ASP A 41 42.07 46.54 34.31
N SER A 42 42.35 47.76 33.83
CA SER A 42 43.16 48.02 32.62
C SER A 42 44.63 47.57 32.70
N ASN A 43 45.14 47.25 33.88
CA ASN A 43 46.49 46.70 34.10
C ASN A 43 46.50 45.19 34.43
N ALA A 44 45.32 44.55 34.48
CA ALA A 44 45.14 43.17 34.87
C ALA A 44 44.09 42.46 33.98
N ALA A 45 44.26 42.55 32.66
CA ALA A 45 43.83 41.48 31.74
C ALA A 45 44.66 40.22 32.06
N THR A 46 44.51 39.70 33.27
CA THR A 46 45.14 38.48 33.74
C THR A 46 44.65 37.37 32.84
N SER A 47 45.59 36.60 32.31
CA SER A 47 45.30 35.45 31.44
C SER A 47 44.21 34.53 32.02
N ASP A 48 44.02 34.53 33.34
CA ASP A 48 43.04 33.70 34.03
C ASP A 48 41.60 34.21 33.91
N LEU A 49 41.36 35.54 33.96
CA LEU A 49 40.00 36.09 33.87
C LEU A 49 39.44 35.95 32.44
N THR A 50 40.29 36.11 31.43
CA THR A 50 39.95 35.88 30.02
C THR A 50 39.68 34.40 29.72
N LYS A 51 40.45 33.47 30.31
CA LYS A 51 40.15 32.02 30.24
C LYS A 51 38.85 31.65 30.94
N GLN A 52 38.54 32.28 32.07
CA GLN A 52 37.28 32.07 32.79
C GLN A 52 36.08 32.56 31.96
N LEU A 53 36.21 33.72 31.31
CA LEU A 53 35.20 34.23 30.38
C LEU A 53 34.98 33.26 29.20
N ALA A 54 36.05 32.72 28.61
CA ALA A 54 35.95 31.70 27.56
C ALA A 54 35.19 30.45 28.02
N SER A 55 35.43 30.00 29.26
CA SER A 55 34.72 28.86 29.86
C SER A 55 33.21 29.14 30.01
N TYR A 56 32.81 30.36 30.40
CA TYR A 56 31.39 30.74 30.51
C TYR A 56 30.68 30.71 29.16
N TYR A 57 31.27 31.32 28.14
CA TYR A 57 30.75 31.23 26.77
C TYR A 57 30.65 29.78 26.30
N GLY A 58 31.69 28.98 26.50
CA GLY A 58 31.67 27.58 26.13
C GLY A 58 30.54 26.80 26.80
N ASN A 59 30.28 27.02 28.10
CA ASN A 59 29.24 26.31 28.84
C ASN A 59 27.83 26.79 28.46
N ARG A 60 27.67 28.09 28.16
CA ARG A 60 26.43 28.64 27.60
C ARG A 60 26.13 28.07 26.21
N ALA A 61 27.15 27.90 25.37
CA ALA A 61 27.03 27.21 24.07
C ALA A 61 26.53 25.77 24.21
N ALA A 62 26.99 25.04 25.24
CA ALA A 62 26.51 23.69 25.52
C ALA A 62 25.01 23.68 25.89
N ALA A 63 24.56 24.64 26.71
CA ALA A 63 23.15 24.79 27.06
C ALA A 63 22.30 25.20 25.83
N PHE A 64 22.80 26.09 24.97
CA PHE A 64 22.13 26.43 23.71
C PHE A 64 21.98 25.23 22.78
N THR A 65 23.02 24.39 22.68
CA THR A 65 22.98 23.13 21.91
C THR A 65 21.86 22.21 22.40
N MET A 66 21.69 22.06 23.71
CA MET A 66 20.64 21.23 24.29
C MET A 66 19.22 21.77 24.05
N LEU A 67 19.09 23.07 23.81
CA LEU A 67 17.83 23.72 23.40
C LEU A 67 17.65 23.81 21.87
N LEU A 68 18.53 23.15 21.08
CA LEU A 68 18.53 23.18 19.61
C LEU A 68 18.73 24.59 19.02
N LYS A 69 19.28 25.53 19.81
CA LYS A 69 19.63 26.90 19.41
C LYS A 69 21.03 26.95 18.82
N TYR A 70 21.18 26.32 17.64
CA TYR A 70 22.49 26.05 17.05
C TYR A 70 23.25 27.30 16.61
N ARG A 71 22.56 28.35 16.16
CA ARG A 71 23.21 29.61 15.72
C ARG A 71 23.86 30.31 16.91
N GLU A 72 23.14 30.41 18.01
CA GLU A 72 23.62 31.00 19.26
C GLU A 72 24.74 30.16 19.87
N ALA A 73 24.64 28.83 19.80
CA ALA A 73 25.70 27.94 20.27
C ALA A 73 27.02 28.12 19.48
N ILE A 74 26.96 28.30 18.16
CA ILE A 74 28.15 28.55 17.34
C ILE A 74 28.76 29.91 17.69
N ALA A 75 27.94 30.95 17.80
CA ALA A 75 28.40 32.29 18.17
C ALA A 75 29.13 32.30 19.52
N ASP A 76 28.56 31.64 20.54
CA ASP A 76 29.21 31.52 21.85
C ASP A 76 30.51 30.70 21.79
N CYS A 77 30.59 29.67 20.94
CA CYS A 77 31.87 28.96 20.75
C CYS A 77 32.93 29.86 20.09
N ASP A 78 32.54 30.72 19.14
CA ASP A 78 33.45 31.65 18.49
C ASP A 78 33.94 32.75 19.44
N GLU A 79 33.06 33.27 20.29
CA GLU A 79 33.43 34.18 21.39
C GLU A 79 34.40 33.50 22.36
N ALA A 80 34.13 32.25 22.75
CA ALA A 80 35.02 31.49 23.61
C ALA A 80 36.42 31.32 23.00
N ILE A 81 36.50 31.01 21.69
CA ILE A 81 37.77 30.84 20.96
C ILE A 81 38.50 32.19 20.80
N THR A 82 37.76 33.29 20.70
CA THR A 82 38.34 34.64 20.60
C THR A 82 39.05 35.02 21.90
N HIS A 83 38.46 34.67 23.05
CA HIS A 83 39.05 34.93 24.37
C HIS A 83 40.14 33.92 24.77
N ASP A 84 39.99 32.64 24.41
CA ASP A 84 41.03 31.62 24.60
C ASP A 84 41.12 30.70 23.37
N ARG A 85 42.15 30.95 22.54
CA ARG A 85 42.38 30.17 21.31
C ARG A 85 42.70 28.70 21.60
N ALA A 86 43.35 28.42 22.73
CA ALA A 86 43.73 27.07 23.14
C ALA A 86 42.58 26.32 23.84
N PHE A 87 41.38 26.89 23.92
CA PHE A 87 40.24 26.26 24.58
C PHE A 87 39.64 25.12 23.72
N ILE A 88 40.24 23.94 23.83
CA ILE A 88 39.90 22.74 23.03
C ILE A 88 38.41 22.40 23.11
N LYS A 89 37.78 22.52 24.29
CA LYS A 89 36.35 22.21 24.46
C LYS A 89 35.45 23.10 23.61
N ALA A 90 35.80 24.38 23.37
CA ALA A 90 35.03 25.25 22.49
C ALA A 90 35.13 24.81 21.02
N HIS A 91 36.34 24.45 20.55
CA HIS A 91 36.52 23.89 19.20
C HIS A 91 35.72 22.59 19.01
N SER A 92 35.78 21.65 19.96
CA SER A 92 34.99 20.41 19.90
C SER A 92 33.48 20.67 19.95
N ARG A 93 33.01 21.58 20.82
CA ARG A 93 31.58 21.93 20.90
C ARG A 93 31.09 22.57 19.59
N LYS A 94 31.85 23.53 19.04
CA LYS A 94 31.56 24.13 17.73
C LYS A 94 31.44 23.07 16.66
N ALA A 95 32.42 22.16 16.58
CA ALA A 95 32.45 21.11 15.58
C ALA A 95 31.24 20.14 15.68
N LYS A 96 30.81 19.78 16.90
CA LYS A 96 29.60 18.96 17.13
C LYS A 96 28.33 19.65 16.66
N VAL A 97 28.19 20.95 16.94
CA VAL A 97 27.02 21.73 16.47
C VAL A 97 27.02 21.82 14.95
N LEU A 98 28.17 22.10 14.33
CA LEU A 98 28.32 22.13 12.87
C LEU A 98 27.99 20.77 12.24
N THR A 99 28.42 19.66 12.86
CA THR A 99 28.08 18.30 12.41
C THR A 99 26.58 18.05 12.48
N THR A 100 25.91 18.51 13.54
CA THR A 100 24.46 18.36 13.70
C THR A 100 23.68 19.09 12.60
N LEU A 101 24.16 20.28 12.21
CA LEU A 101 23.61 21.09 11.13
C LEU A 101 23.96 20.56 9.71
N GLY A 102 24.95 19.67 9.62
CA GLY A 102 25.46 19.17 8.34
C GLY A 102 26.51 20.06 7.68
N ASP A 103 27.06 21.05 8.38
CA ASP A 103 28.27 21.77 7.93
C ASP A 103 29.51 20.91 8.23
N ILE A 104 29.69 19.89 7.39
CA ILE A 104 30.72 18.88 7.53
C ILE A 104 32.12 19.48 7.38
N ASP A 105 32.31 20.36 6.40
CA ASP A 105 33.61 20.98 6.15
C ASP A 105 33.98 21.94 7.29
N GLY A 106 33.03 22.75 7.77
CA GLY A 106 33.22 23.58 8.96
C GLY A 106 33.56 22.77 10.21
N ALA A 107 32.91 21.61 10.41
CA ALA A 107 33.21 20.72 11.53
C ALA A 107 34.62 20.12 11.46
N ILE A 108 35.06 19.66 10.27
CA ILE A 108 36.42 19.14 10.06
C ILE A 108 37.47 20.22 10.35
N ILE A 109 37.22 21.46 9.92
CA ILE A 109 38.10 22.60 10.20
C ILE A 109 38.15 22.90 11.70
N ALA A 110 37.00 22.92 12.38
CA ALA A 110 36.93 23.19 13.82
C ALA A 110 37.69 22.14 14.65
N TYR A 111 37.53 20.84 14.35
CA TYR A 111 38.34 19.80 14.99
C TYR A 111 39.82 19.93 14.64
N GLY A 112 40.15 20.26 13.39
CA GLY A 112 41.52 20.52 12.96
C GLY A 112 42.19 21.64 13.78
N LYS A 113 41.48 22.74 14.03
CA LYS A 113 41.96 23.83 14.90
C LYS A 113 42.16 23.39 16.35
N GLY A 114 41.28 22.54 16.88
CA GLY A 114 41.47 21.93 18.20
C GLY A 114 42.75 21.08 18.28
N LEU A 115 43.03 20.28 17.24
CA LEU A 115 44.23 19.43 17.16
C LEU A 115 45.54 20.20 17.01
N ILE A 116 45.52 21.45 16.56
CA ILE A 116 46.73 22.30 16.56
C ILE A 116 47.21 22.53 18.00
N HIS A 117 46.28 22.62 18.95
CA HIS A 117 46.58 22.88 20.36
C HIS A 117 46.80 21.59 21.17
N ASP A 118 46.17 20.48 20.78
CA ASP A 118 46.39 19.15 21.36
C ASP A 118 46.38 18.07 20.26
N PRO A 119 47.54 17.81 19.62
CA PRO A 119 47.64 16.88 18.48
C PRO A 119 47.28 15.44 18.82
N ASN A 120 47.44 15.03 20.09
CA ASN A 120 47.25 13.65 20.53
C ASN A 120 45.87 13.41 21.15
N ASN A 121 44.93 14.34 20.97
CA ASN A 121 43.58 14.20 21.51
C ASN A 121 42.79 13.09 20.79
N ALA A 122 42.84 11.88 21.35
CA ALA A 122 42.20 10.70 20.76
C ALA A 122 40.68 10.89 20.52
N SER A 123 39.99 11.66 21.36
CA SER A 123 38.56 11.94 21.18
C SER A 123 38.31 12.76 19.92
N ILE A 124 39.08 13.83 19.71
CA ILE A 124 38.91 14.71 18.55
C ILE A 124 39.32 14.00 17.26
N VAL A 125 40.42 13.24 17.27
CA VAL A 125 40.85 12.46 16.10
C VAL A 125 39.74 11.51 15.66
N LYS A 126 39.19 10.74 16.61
CA LYS A 126 38.07 9.83 16.34
C LYS A 126 36.84 10.56 15.80
N GLU A 127 36.39 11.63 16.46
CA GLU A 127 35.21 12.39 16.04
C GLU A 127 35.39 13.02 14.64
N LYS A 128 36.60 13.48 14.31
CA LYS A 128 36.93 13.99 12.97
C LYS A 128 36.88 12.89 11.91
N ASP A 129 37.44 11.71 12.19
CA ASP A 129 37.38 10.56 11.29
C ASP A 129 35.95 10.07 11.06
N ASP A 130 35.12 10.08 12.11
CA ASP A 130 33.70 9.73 12.03
C ASP A 130 32.95 10.67 11.05
N ILE A 131 33.27 11.97 11.08
CA ILE A 131 32.68 12.98 10.19
C ILE A 131 33.12 12.80 8.74
N ILE A 132 34.39 12.46 8.51
CA ILE A 132 34.88 12.13 7.16
C ILE A 132 34.11 10.91 6.61
N ARG A 133 33.85 9.90 7.44
CA ARG A 133 33.02 8.76 7.02
C ARG A 133 31.59 9.17 6.71
N ILE A 134 30.99 10.08 7.48
CA ILE A 134 29.65 10.63 7.20
C ILE A 134 29.64 11.38 5.86
N LYS A 135 30.65 12.19 5.57
CA LYS A 135 30.81 12.88 4.28
C LYS A 135 30.77 11.89 3.12
N ASN A 136 31.59 10.84 3.20
CA ASN A 136 31.68 9.82 2.16
C ASN A 136 30.36 9.06 1.98
N ARG A 137 29.62 8.77 3.06
CA ARG A 137 28.29 8.16 2.99
C ARG A 137 27.27 9.05 2.30
N PHE A 138 27.30 10.35 2.59
CA PHE A 138 26.39 11.30 1.96
C PHE A 138 26.67 11.46 0.47
N GLU A 139 27.94 11.54 0.07
CA GLU A 139 28.33 11.58 -1.35
C GLU A 139 27.94 10.28 -2.09
N LEU A 140 28.15 9.12 -1.46
CA LEU A 140 27.66 7.85 -2.01
C LEU A 140 26.14 7.85 -2.19
N ALA A 141 25.39 8.37 -1.21
CA ALA A 141 23.94 8.46 -1.30
C ALA A 141 23.50 9.36 -2.46
N LYS A 142 24.14 10.52 -2.66
CA LYS A 142 23.88 11.40 -3.80
C LYS A 142 24.11 10.68 -5.12
N GLN A 143 25.24 10.00 -5.25
CA GLN A 143 25.55 9.27 -6.47
C GLN A 143 24.54 8.16 -6.73
N CYS A 144 24.13 7.42 -5.69
CA CYS A 144 23.09 6.41 -5.83
C CYS A 144 21.76 7.01 -6.33
N VAL A 145 21.34 8.18 -5.84
CA VAL A 145 20.11 8.86 -6.32
C VAL A 145 20.25 9.30 -7.78
N ILE A 146 21.38 9.90 -8.17
CA ILE A 146 21.65 10.30 -9.55
C ILE A 146 21.61 9.09 -10.50
N ASP A 147 22.26 8.00 -10.10
CA ASP A 147 22.28 6.76 -10.85
C ASP A 147 20.90 6.10 -10.98
N CYS A 148 19.99 6.34 -10.03
CA CYS A 148 18.60 5.88 -10.14
C CYS A 148 17.83 6.69 -11.17
N ALA A 149 18.06 8.01 -11.21
CA ALA A 149 17.35 8.93 -12.09
C ALA A 149 17.77 8.78 -13.56
N SER A 150 18.99 8.29 -13.83
CA SER A 150 19.52 8.09 -15.18
C SER A 150 19.14 6.76 -15.84
N VAL A 151 18.66 5.79 -15.06
CA VAL A 151 18.29 4.45 -15.55
C VAL A 151 16.77 4.31 -15.54
N ALA A 152 16.19 3.82 -16.65
CA ALA A 152 14.77 3.48 -16.72
C ALA A 152 14.35 2.58 -15.54
N SER A 153 13.09 2.76 -15.10
CA SER A 153 12.47 2.06 -13.96
C SER A 153 12.76 0.56 -14.01
N SER A 154 13.74 0.13 -13.24
CA SER A 154 14.27 -1.23 -13.22
C SER A 154 14.55 -1.64 -11.78
N ASP A 155 14.61 -2.94 -11.52
CA ASP A 155 14.90 -3.45 -10.18
C ASP A 155 16.28 -2.99 -9.68
N LYS A 156 17.22 -2.77 -10.61
CA LYS A 156 18.52 -2.15 -10.33
C LYS A 156 18.39 -0.71 -9.81
N SER A 157 17.51 0.10 -10.42
CA SER A 157 17.24 1.47 -9.96
C SER A 157 16.63 1.46 -8.54
N LYS A 158 15.63 0.59 -8.30
CA LYS A 158 15.05 0.43 -6.95
C LYS A 158 16.08 -0.01 -5.90
N ARG A 159 17.00 -0.92 -6.25
CA ARG A 159 18.08 -1.35 -5.35
C ARG A 159 19.02 -0.19 -4.98
N LYS A 160 19.40 0.64 -5.95
CA LYS A 160 20.22 1.83 -5.69
C LYS A 160 19.48 2.87 -4.85
N ALA A 161 18.18 3.06 -5.05
CA ALA A 161 17.38 3.98 -4.23
C ALA A 161 17.27 3.49 -2.78
N ARG A 162 17.12 2.17 -2.55
CA ARG A 162 17.19 1.57 -1.20
C ARG A 162 18.56 1.75 -0.56
N GLN A 163 19.64 1.60 -1.34
CA GLN A 163 20.99 1.83 -0.87
C GLN A 163 21.21 3.29 -0.46
N ALA A 164 20.75 4.25 -1.28
CA ALA A 164 20.79 5.67 -0.95
C ALA A 164 20.07 5.95 0.36
N LEU A 165 18.85 5.44 0.51
CA LEU A 165 18.05 5.63 1.73
C LEU A 165 18.77 5.09 2.97
N ALA A 166 19.35 3.89 2.89
CA ALA A 166 20.10 3.30 4.01
C ALA A 166 21.33 4.14 4.40
N GLN A 167 22.07 4.69 3.43
CA GLN A 167 23.20 5.58 3.74
C GLN A 167 22.72 6.89 4.37
N ILE A 168 21.62 7.46 3.89
CA ILE A 168 21.06 8.70 4.43
C ILE A 168 20.56 8.50 5.86
N ASP A 169 19.90 7.37 6.15
CA ASP A 169 19.47 7.05 7.50
C ASP A 169 20.64 6.99 8.47
N LEU A 170 21.75 6.35 8.08
CA LEU A 170 22.98 6.35 8.87
C LEU A 170 23.54 7.76 9.07
N VAL A 171 23.54 8.60 8.03
CA VAL A 171 23.98 10.02 8.13
C VAL A 171 23.12 10.78 9.14
N LEU A 172 21.80 10.63 9.06
CA LEU A 172 20.85 11.36 9.89
C LEU A 172 20.80 10.89 11.35
N THR A 173 21.42 9.76 11.70
CA THR A 173 21.62 9.39 13.12
C THR A 173 22.56 10.36 13.83
N THR A 174 23.53 10.93 13.10
CA THR A 174 24.51 11.88 13.65
C THR A 174 24.16 13.31 13.27
N CYS A 175 23.82 13.54 12.00
CA CYS A 175 23.49 14.85 11.44
C CYS A 175 21.97 15.07 11.44
N THR A 176 21.37 15.17 12.64
CA THR A 176 19.91 15.14 12.81
C THR A 176 19.17 16.33 12.20
N ALA A 177 19.84 17.48 12.02
CA ALA A 177 19.27 18.71 11.49
C ALA A 177 19.80 19.07 10.09
N TRP A 178 20.42 18.12 9.38
CA TRP A 178 20.98 18.38 8.05
C TRP A 178 19.88 18.42 6.98
N ASN A 179 19.49 19.62 6.60
CA ASN A 179 18.41 19.85 5.64
C ASN A 179 18.66 19.21 4.27
N ASP A 180 19.89 19.27 3.72
CA ASP A 180 20.18 18.67 2.42
C ASP A 180 20.11 17.14 2.44
N ALA A 181 20.51 16.50 3.55
CA ALA A 181 20.33 15.06 3.73
C ALA A 181 18.85 14.68 3.82
N ILE A 182 18.03 15.49 4.48
CA ILE A 182 16.57 15.27 4.51
C ILE A 182 15.95 15.48 3.12
N LEU A 183 16.39 16.49 2.36
CA LEU A 183 15.95 16.70 0.98
C LEU A 183 16.31 15.51 0.07
N LEU A 184 17.53 15.00 0.20
CA LEU A 184 17.96 13.80 -0.52
C LEU A 184 17.16 12.56 -0.09
N LYS A 185 16.77 12.46 1.19
CA LYS A 185 15.89 11.41 1.69
C LYS A 185 14.51 11.45 1.03
N ILE A 186 13.92 12.64 0.90
CA ILE A 186 12.63 12.85 0.22
C ILE A 186 12.73 12.39 -1.25
N GLU A 187 13.83 12.73 -1.92
CA GLU A 187 14.09 12.33 -3.30
C GLU A 187 14.21 10.81 -3.44
N ALA A 188 15.00 10.16 -2.57
CA ALA A 188 15.13 8.70 -2.55
C ALA A 188 13.81 7.98 -2.24
N LEU A 189 13.02 8.49 -1.30
CA LEU A 189 11.69 7.95 -0.97
C LEU A 189 10.71 8.08 -2.14
N SER A 190 10.77 9.20 -2.86
CA SER A 190 9.94 9.42 -4.06
C SER A 190 10.26 8.40 -5.16
N LEU A 191 11.54 8.08 -5.37
CA LEU A 191 11.98 7.04 -6.31
C LEU A 191 11.53 5.63 -5.91
N LEU A 192 11.29 5.39 -4.62
CA LEU A 192 10.77 4.13 -4.08
C LEU A 192 9.24 4.09 -4.02
N ASN A 193 8.54 5.12 -4.54
CA ASN A 193 7.10 5.28 -4.44
C ASN A 193 6.58 5.32 -2.97
N ARG A 194 7.42 5.71 -2.00
CA ARG A 194 7.04 5.92 -0.59
C ARG A 194 6.63 7.37 -0.37
N VAL A 195 5.58 7.76 -1.09
CA VAL A 195 5.18 9.17 -1.26
C VAL A 195 4.70 9.80 0.05
N ASP A 196 4.00 9.05 0.90
CA ASP A 196 3.44 9.59 2.14
C ASP A 196 4.54 9.98 3.14
N GLU A 197 5.60 9.17 3.24
CA GLU A 197 6.77 9.48 4.06
C GLU A 197 7.54 10.68 3.51
N ALA A 198 7.72 10.74 2.19
CA ALA A 198 8.34 11.88 1.52
C ALA A 198 7.55 13.18 1.77
N TYR A 199 6.21 13.11 1.68
CA TYR A 199 5.32 14.23 1.94
C TYR A 199 5.36 14.67 3.40
N ALA A 200 5.37 13.73 4.36
CA ALA A 200 5.49 14.03 5.79
C ALA A 200 6.81 14.77 6.10
N LEU A 201 7.93 14.30 5.55
CA LEU A 201 9.23 14.97 5.69
C LEU A 201 9.23 16.36 5.04
N SER A 202 8.62 16.50 3.85
CA SER A 202 8.51 17.82 3.20
C SER A 202 7.72 18.82 4.07
N THR A 203 6.67 18.36 4.73
CA THR A 203 5.86 19.17 5.65
C THR A 203 6.67 19.59 6.88
N LYS A 204 7.50 18.68 7.41
CA LYS A 204 8.44 18.99 8.51
C LYS A 204 9.40 20.11 8.10
N LEU A 205 10.02 20.03 6.93
CA LEU A 205 10.97 21.06 6.46
C LEU A 205 10.30 22.43 6.23
N ILE A 206 9.07 22.46 5.72
CA ILE A 206 8.31 23.72 5.59
C ILE A 206 8.09 24.37 6.97
N ARG A 207 7.71 23.59 7.98
CA ARG A 207 7.54 24.10 9.37
C ARG A 207 8.83 24.62 9.99
N LEU A 208 9.98 24.11 9.53
CA LEU A 208 11.31 24.58 9.93
C LEU A 208 11.78 25.84 9.16
N GLY A 209 10.90 26.46 8.35
CA GLY A 209 11.18 27.72 7.67
C GLY A 209 11.70 27.58 6.24
N MET A 210 11.72 26.38 5.65
CA MET A 210 12.14 26.17 4.26
C MET A 210 11.02 26.43 3.22
N SER A 211 10.01 27.23 3.56
CA SER A 211 8.81 27.44 2.72
C SER A 211 9.07 28.06 1.35
N SER A 212 10.21 28.74 1.18
CA SER A 212 10.63 29.38 -0.08
C SER A 212 11.68 28.57 -0.85
N ASN A 213 12.09 27.39 -0.36
CA ASN A 213 13.11 26.59 -1.02
C ASN A 213 12.56 25.91 -2.29
N SER A 214 13.05 26.29 -3.46
CA SER A 214 12.57 25.80 -4.76
C SER A 214 12.67 24.28 -4.91
N LYS A 215 13.76 23.66 -4.44
CA LYS A 215 13.95 22.19 -4.50
C LYS A 215 12.92 21.46 -3.64
N LEU A 216 12.68 21.93 -2.42
CA LEU A 216 11.67 21.38 -1.51
C LEU A 216 10.27 21.47 -2.10
N LEU A 217 9.89 22.65 -2.60
CA LEU A 217 8.59 22.87 -3.22
C LEU A 217 8.39 21.99 -4.45
N PHE A 218 9.44 21.80 -5.25
CA PHE A 218 9.39 20.93 -6.43
C PHE A 218 9.16 19.46 -6.05
N LEU A 219 9.94 18.93 -5.10
CA LEU A 219 9.76 17.57 -4.59
C LEU A 219 8.38 17.37 -3.96
N ARG A 220 7.89 18.37 -3.21
CA ARG A 220 6.55 18.35 -2.61
C ARG A 220 5.45 18.36 -3.67
N ALA A 221 5.60 19.14 -4.75
CA ALA A 221 4.65 19.14 -5.86
C ALA A 221 4.58 17.77 -6.54
N LYS A 222 5.72 17.09 -6.74
CA LYS A 222 5.74 15.70 -7.23
C LYS A 222 4.99 14.75 -6.29
N CYS A 223 5.20 14.86 -4.98
CA CYS A 223 4.50 14.03 -3.99
C CYS A 223 2.98 14.24 -4.03
N LEU A 224 2.54 15.50 -4.04
CA LEU A 224 1.11 15.86 -4.11
C LEU A 224 0.46 15.36 -5.40
N PHE A 225 1.16 15.46 -6.52
CA PHE A 225 0.67 14.90 -7.78
C PHE A 225 0.55 13.37 -7.70
N ALA A 226 1.54 12.68 -7.12
CA ALA A 226 1.48 11.23 -6.94
C ALA A 226 0.35 10.78 -5.99
N GLN A 227 -0.02 11.59 -4.99
CA GLN A 227 -1.21 11.41 -4.12
C GLN A 227 -2.53 11.78 -4.83
N GLY A 228 -2.44 12.32 -6.04
CA GLY A 228 -3.59 12.69 -6.85
C GLY A 228 -4.23 14.04 -6.50
N CYS A 229 -3.46 14.95 -5.89
CA CYS A 229 -3.83 16.35 -5.62
C CYS A 229 -3.16 17.28 -6.65
N LEU A 230 -3.68 17.28 -7.89
CA LEU A 230 -3.14 18.06 -9.01
C LEU A 230 -3.10 19.57 -8.71
N ASP A 231 -4.18 20.13 -8.19
CA ASP A 231 -4.29 21.58 -7.97
C ASP A 231 -3.27 22.08 -6.94
N ASP A 232 -3.03 21.30 -5.88
CA ASP A 232 -2.05 21.65 -4.85
C ASP A 232 -0.61 21.51 -5.37
N ALA A 233 -0.33 20.50 -6.20
CA ALA A 233 0.94 20.42 -6.91
C ALA A 233 1.16 21.66 -7.80
N MET A 234 0.14 22.07 -8.55
CA MET A 234 0.18 23.26 -9.41
C MET A 234 0.33 24.57 -8.63
N LYS A 235 -0.20 24.67 -7.40
CA LYS A 235 0.02 25.82 -6.51
C LYS A 235 1.50 25.97 -6.16
N HIS A 236 2.17 24.89 -5.75
CA HIS A 236 3.59 24.94 -5.40
C HIS A 236 4.48 25.21 -6.62
N LEU A 237 4.16 24.66 -7.79
CA LEU A 237 4.91 24.98 -9.01
C LEU A 237 4.76 26.45 -9.42
N ARG A 238 3.59 27.05 -9.24
CA ARG A 238 3.39 28.49 -9.42
C ARG A 238 4.23 29.30 -8.44
N GLN A 239 4.30 28.86 -7.18
CA GLN A 239 5.13 29.52 -6.17
C GLN A 239 6.61 29.52 -6.55
N ILE A 240 7.12 28.40 -7.09
CA ILE A 240 8.51 28.32 -7.61
C ILE A 240 8.70 29.30 -8.76
N LEU A 241 7.84 29.23 -9.79
CA LEU A 241 7.97 30.06 -10.99
C LEU A 241 7.75 31.57 -10.73
N SER A 242 7.05 31.92 -9.64
CA SER A 242 6.93 33.30 -9.20
C SER A 242 8.21 33.84 -8.58
N GLY A 243 9.02 32.99 -7.94
CA GLY A 243 10.32 33.39 -7.37
C GLY A 243 11.49 33.20 -8.33
N ASP A 244 11.38 32.23 -9.24
CA ASP A 244 12.40 31.85 -10.23
C ASP A 244 11.71 31.47 -11.56
N PRO A 245 11.44 32.46 -12.44
CA PRO A 245 10.78 32.23 -13.73
C PRO A 245 11.57 31.32 -14.69
N ASP A 246 12.89 31.26 -14.54
CA ASP A 246 13.80 30.51 -15.42
C ASP A 246 13.99 29.05 -14.99
N ASN A 247 13.26 28.61 -13.95
CA ASN A 247 13.31 27.23 -13.46
C ASN A 247 12.76 26.22 -14.49
N LYS A 248 13.65 25.71 -15.35
CA LYS A 248 13.32 24.77 -16.43
C LYS A 248 12.58 23.52 -15.92
N SER A 249 13.03 22.96 -14.80
CA SER A 249 12.43 21.75 -14.21
C SER A 249 10.99 21.99 -13.78
N ALA A 250 10.73 23.08 -13.05
CA ALA A 250 9.38 23.45 -12.63
C ALA A 250 8.49 23.80 -13.81
N MET A 251 9.02 24.51 -14.83
CA MET A 251 8.28 24.89 -16.03
C MET A 251 7.84 23.66 -16.85
N MET A 252 8.75 22.70 -17.06
CA MET A 252 8.42 21.45 -17.76
C MET A 252 7.35 20.64 -17.03
N LEU A 253 7.51 20.48 -15.70
CA LEU A 253 6.51 19.76 -14.90
C LEU A 253 5.16 20.48 -14.90
N MET A 254 5.14 21.81 -14.75
CA MET A 254 3.93 22.64 -14.83
C MET A 254 3.19 22.43 -16.16
N LYS A 255 3.92 22.43 -17.29
CA LYS A 255 3.35 22.21 -18.61
C LYS A 255 2.76 20.80 -18.76
N ALA A 256 3.46 19.79 -18.26
CA ALA A 256 2.98 18.40 -18.27
C ALA A 256 1.70 18.26 -17.44
N LEU A 257 1.71 18.71 -16.18
CA LEU A 257 0.58 18.63 -15.27
C LEU A 257 -0.65 19.40 -15.79
N ARG A 258 -0.44 20.57 -16.41
CA ARG A 258 -1.52 21.33 -17.05
C ARG A 258 -2.15 20.57 -18.21
N SER A 259 -1.35 19.92 -19.05
CA SER A 259 -1.86 19.14 -20.18
C SER A 259 -2.65 17.92 -19.72
N VAL A 260 -2.15 17.20 -18.71
CA VAL A 260 -2.85 16.09 -18.06
C VAL A 260 -4.19 16.55 -17.46
N GLY A 261 -4.19 17.65 -16.71
CA GLY A 261 -5.40 18.22 -16.11
C GLY A 261 -6.45 18.60 -17.15
N ARG A 262 -6.05 19.32 -18.21
CA ARG A 262 -6.96 19.69 -19.31
C ARG A 262 -7.61 18.48 -19.97
N LYS A 263 -6.83 17.46 -20.31
CA LYS A 263 -7.35 16.24 -20.94
C LYS A 263 -8.31 15.48 -20.03
N LYS A 264 -7.99 15.41 -18.73
CA LYS A 264 -8.91 14.85 -17.73
C LYS A 264 -10.22 15.65 -17.68
N ASP A 265 -10.17 16.98 -17.66
CA ASP A 265 -11.39 17.80 -17.59
C ASP A 265 -12.24 17.71 -18.87
N GLU A 266 -11.60 17.60 -20.04
CA GLU A 266 -12.27 17.29 -21.31
C GLU A 266 -12.95 15.92 -21.25
N ALA A 267 -12.27 14.90 -20.71
CA ALA A 267 -12.82 13.56 -20.53
C ALA A 267 -13.99 13.54 -19.53
N ASP A 268 -13.88 14.24 -18.41
CA ASP A 268 -14.94 14.39 -17.41
C ASP A 268 -16.18 15.05 -18.03
N LYS A 269 -16.00 16.06 -18.91
CA LYS A 269 -17.09 16.69 -19.67
C LYS A 269 -17.73 15.71 -20.67
N ALA A 270 -16.93 14.98 -21.44
CA ALA A 270 -17.44 13.98 -22.37
C ALA A 270 -18.24 12.88 -21.64
N TYR A 271 -17.74 12.43 -20.48
CA TYR A 271 -18.43 11.47 -19.61
C TYR A 271 -19.79 12.00 -19.14
N LYS A 272 -19.84 13.24 -18.65
CA LYS A 272 -21.10 13.89 -18.23
C LYS A 272 -22.11 13.99 -19.39
N ASN A 273 -21.63 14.21 -20.60
CA ASN A 273 -22.44 14.25 -21.81
C ASN A 273 -22.82 12.85 -22.34
N ARG A 274 -22.50 11.77 -21.61
CA ARG A 274 -22.71 10.36 -22.01
C ARG A 274 -21.97 9.91 -23.28
N ASN A 275 -21.00 10.71 -23.74
CA ASN A 275 -20.13 10.36 -24.86
C ASN A 275 -18.97 9.50 -24.36
N PHE A 276 -19.26 8.24 -24.00
CA PHE A 276 -18.32 7.37 -23.32
C PHE A 276 -17.13 6.96 -24.19
N GLU A 277 -17.29 6.74 -25.50
CA GLU A 277 -16.16 6.47 -26.40
C GLU A 277 -15.15 7.61 -26.40
N ASN A 278 -15.63 8.86 -26.54
CA ASN A 278 -14.76 10.03 -26.51
C ASN A 278 -14.09 10.20 -25.14
N ALA A 279 -14.83 9.97 -24.05
CA ALA A 279 -14.26 9.99 -22.70
C ALA A 279 -13.13 8.95 -22.55
N ILE A 280 -13.29 7.73 -23.10
CA ILE A 280 -12.24 6.69 -23.07
C ILE A 280 -10.97 7.15 -23.79
N ASN A 281 -11.11 7.76 -24.97
CA ASN A 281 -9.98 8.27 -25.74
C ASN A 281 -9.25 9.38 -24.97
N LEU A 282 -9.99 10.37 -24.47
CA LEU A 282 -9.42 11.49 -23.71
C LEU A 282 -8.76 11.05 -22.40
N TYR A 283 -9.33 10.08 -21.68
CA TYR A 283 -8.65 9.50 -20.50
C TYR A 283 -7.39 8.74 -20.88
N THR A 284 -7.37 8.07 -22.03
CA THR A 284 -6.18 7.37 -22.53
C THR A 284 -5.05 8.36 -22.82
N GLU A 285 -5.36 9.46 -23.52
CA GLU A 285 -4.42 10.55 -23.75
C GLU A 285 -3.93 11.15 -22.41
N ALA A 286 -4.82 11.37 -21.44
CA ALA A 286 -4.43 11.89 -20.12
C ALA A 286 -3.46 10.95 -19.37
N ILE A 287 -3.65 9.62 -19.50
CA ILE A 287 -2.77 8.61 -18.89
C ILE A 287 -1.40 8.60 -19.56
N GLU A 288 -1.34 8.76 -20.89
CA GLU A 288 -0.09 8.80 -21.66
C GLU A 288 0.72 10.07 -21.39
N LEU A 289 0.04 11.20 -21.12
CA LEU A 289 0.68 12.47 -20.79
C LEU A 289 1.23 12.54 -19.36
N CYS A 290 0.94 11.56 -18.50
CA CYS A 290 1.40 11.57 -17.11
C CYS A 290 2.94 11.45 -17.04
N PRO A 291 3.65 12.42 -16.41
CA PRO A 291 5.10 12.57 -16.52
C PRO A 291 5.95 11.53 -15.76
N ASP A 292 5.36 10.75 -14.85
CA ASP A 292 6.10 9.80 -14.00
C ASP A 292 5.35 8.46 -13.93
N GLU A 293 6.07 7.35 -14.01
CA GLU A 293 5.53 6.01 -13.73
C GLU A 293 5.08 5.89 -12.27
N ASN A 294 5.72 6.63 -11.37
CA ASN A 294 5.39 6.68 -9.94
C ASN A 294 4.23 7.63 -9.60
N SER A 295 3.46 8.09 -10.59
CA SER A 295 2.24 8.90 -10.38
C SER A 295 1.04 8.04 -9.93
N GLY A 296 1.27 7.14 -8.97
CA GLY A 296 0.41 5.99 -8.66
C GLY A 296 -1.06 6.35 -8.48
N ALA A 297 -1.39 7.18 -7.49
CA ALA A 297 -2.79 7.45 -7.16
C ALA A 297 -3.49 8.33 -8.20
N TYR A 298 -2.81 9.30 -8.82
CA TYR A 298 -3.43 10.10 -9.89
C TYR A 298 -3.72 9.25 -11.14
N ARG A 299 -2.76 8.42 -11.58
CA ARG A 299 -2.99 7.48 -12.69
C ARG A 299 -4.06 6.46 -12.34
N ALA A 300 -4.11 5.98 -11.10
CA ALA A 300 -5.18 5.10 -10.63
C ALA A 300 -6.56 5.74 -10.77
N LYS A 301 -6.71 7.03 -10.41
CA LYS A 301 -7.95 7.79 -10.63
C LYS A 301 -8.34 7.85 -12.12
N LEU A 302 -7.38 8.12 -13.02
CA LEU A 302 -7.64 8.14 -14.47
C LEU A 302 -8.07 6.76 -15.01
N TYR A 303 -7.36 5.69 -14.63
CA TYR A 303 -7.75 4.32 -15.00
C TYR A 303 -9.15 3.98 -14.50
N PHE A 304 -9.49 4.34 -13.26
CA PHE A 304 -10.83 4.11 -12.72
C PHE A 304 -11.92 4.88 -13.46
N ASN A 305 -11.66 6.14 -13.83
CA ASN A 305 -12.61 6.92 -14.61
C ASN A 305 -12.82 6.28 -15.99
N ARG A 306 -11.74 5.85 -16.66
CA ARG A 306 -11.81 5.11 -17.92
C ARG A 306 -12.53 3.77 -17.78
N ALA A 307 -12.29 3.03 -16.68
CA ALA A 307 -13.00 1.80 -16.36
C ALA A 307 -14.50 2.03 -16.22
N THR A 308 -14.89 3.14 -15.59
CA THR A 308 -16.30 3.51 -15.44
C THR A 308 -16.93 3.84 -16.79
N SER A 309 -16.24 4.56 -17.69
CA SER A 309 -16.71 4.74 -19.08
C SER A 309 -16.88 3.41 -19.82
N ASN A 310 -15.92 2.49 -19.70
CA ASN A 310 -15.99 1.15 -20.28
C ASN A 310 -17.19 0.35 -19.74
N ALA A 311 -17.44 0.40 -18.42
CA ALA A 311 -18.59 -0.27 -17.81
C ALA A 311 -19.93 0.25 -18.36
N ASN A 312 -20.06 1.57 -18.59
CA ASN A 312 -21.28 2.14 -19.19
C ASN A 312 -21.50 1.66 -20.65
N LEU A 313 -20.43 1.32 -21.38
CA LEU A 313 -20.49 0.70 -22.71
C LEU A 313 -20.61 -0.83 -22.67
N ARG A 314 -20.84 -1.43 -21.50
CA ARG A 314 -20.85 -2.90 -21.28
C ARG A 314 -19.55 -3.61 -21.66
N LYS A 315 -18.44 -2.86 -21.76
CA LYS A 315 -17.08 -3.34 -22.02
C LYS A 315 -16.43 -3.80 -20.71
N HIS A 316 -16.98 -4.88 -20.12
CA HIS A 316 -16.62 -5.31 -18.76
C HIS A 316 -15.19 -5.85 -18.65
N ASP A 317 -14.67 -6.51 -19.67
CA ASP A 317 -13.28 -7.00 -19.69
C ASP A 317 -12.28 -5.84 -19.60
N GLN A 318 -12.50 -4.79 -20.39
CA GLN A 318 -11.67 -3.58 -20.36
C GLN A 318 -11.83 -2.85 -19.01
N CYS A 319 -13.04 -2.81 -18.45
CA CYS A 319 -13.27 -2.26 -17.11
C CYS A 319 -12.46 -3.02 -16.04
N VAL A 320 -12.45 -4.35 -16.07
CA VAL A 320 -11.69 -5.19 -15.13
C VAL A 320 -10.19 -4.95 -15.29
N ALA A 321 -9.70 -4.87 -16.53
CA ALA A 321 -8.29 -4.58 -16.82
C ALA A 321 -7.86 -3.21 -16.25
N ASP A 322 -8.66 -2.17 -16.46
CA ASP A 322 -8.38 -0.82 -15.95
C ASP A 322 -8.44 -0.76 -14.42
N CYS A 323 -9.44 -1.37 -13.79
CA CYS A 323 -9.51 -1.44 -12.33
C CYS A 323 -8.31 -2.19 -11.74
N THR A 324 -7.88 -3.27 -12.40
CA THR A 324 -6.69 -4.03 -11.98
C THR A 324 -5.42 -3.19 -12.07
N ARG A 325 -5.27 -2.37 -13.11
CA ARG A 325 -4.16 -1.40 -13.20
C ARG A 325 -4.25 -0.32 -12.11
N ALA A 326 -5.45 0.18 -11.84
CA ALA A 326 -5.66 1.17 -10.78
C ALA A 326 -5.25 0.62 -9.40
N ILE A 327 -5.66 -0.60 -9.07
CA ILE A 327 -5.33 -1.26 -7.79
C ILE A 327 -3.83 -1.54 -7.66
N LYS A 328 -3.16 -1.92 -8.76
CA LYS A 328 -1.69 -2.10 -8.76
C LYS A 328 -0.93 -0.79 -8.46
N LEU A 329 -1.50 0.34 -8.83
CA LEU A 329 -0.92 1.67 -8.62
C LEU A 329 -1.28 2.26 -7.25
N ASP A 330 -2.49 1.97 -6.77
CA ASP A 330 -3.02 2.38 -5.48
C ASP A 330 -3.86 1.24 -4.89
N ASP A 331 -3.21 0.43 -4.05
CA ASP A 331 -3.81 -0.71 -3.36
C ASP A 331 -4.90 -0.28 -2.34
N GLY A 332 -4.88 0.98 -1.92
CA GLY A 332 -5.91 1.58 -1.07
C GLY A 332 -7.14 2.05 -1.85
N TYR A 333 -7.17 1.94 -3.18
CA TYR A 333 -8.21 2.56 -3.99
C TYR A 333 -9.54 1.77 -3.99
N THR A 334 -10.30 1.93 -2.92
CA THR A 334 -11.53 1.16 -2.65
C THR A 334 -12.57 1.18 -3.79
N LYS A 335 -12.71 2.33 -4.48
CA LYS A 335 -13.63 2.47 -5.62
C LYS A 335 -13.30 1.53 -6.77
N ALA A 336 -12.02 1.26 -7.02
CA ALA A 336 -11.58 0.38 -8.10
C ALA A 336 -11.96 -1.09 -7.81
N TYR A 337 -11.80 -1.56 -6.58
CA TYR A 337 -12.27 -2.89 -6.16
C TYR A 337 -13.79 -3.03 -6.33
N LEU A 338 -14.56 -2.07 -5.83
CA LEU A 338 -16.02 -2.10 -5.94
C LEU A 338 -16.48 -2.16 -7.42
N ARG A 339 -15.84 -1.38 -8.29
CA ARG A 339 -16.16 -1.37 -9.72
C ARG A 339 -15.75 -2.67 -10.40
N ARG A 340 -14.58 -3.24 -10.07
CA ARG A 340 -14.10 -4.50 -10.62
C ARG A 340 -15.01 -5.66 -10.23
N ALA A 341 -15.35 -5.77 -8.95
CA ALA A 341 -16.29 -6.74 -8.42
C ALA A 341 -17.66 -6.62 -9.11
N ALA A 342 -18.19 -5.40 -9.26
CA ALA A 342 -19.43 -5.18 -9.98
C ALA A 342 -19.37 -5.67 -11.44
N SER A 343 -18.28 -5.41 -12.16
CA SER A 343 -18.10 -5.90 -13.53
C SER A 343 -18.00 -7.42 -13.61
N TYR A 344 -17.30 -8.08 -12.66
CA TYR A 344 -17.27 -9.53 -12.58
C TYR A 344 -18.66 -10.15 -12.38
N LEU A 345 -19.48 -9.56 -11.51
CA LEU A 345 -20.86 -10.02 -11.29
C LEU A 345 -21.76 -9.81 -12.52
N VAL A 346 -21.47 -8.82 -13.37
CA VAL A 346 -22.23 -8.60 -14.61
C VAL A 346 -21.81 -9.59 -15.71
N VAL A 347 -20.51 -9.89 -15.85
CA VAL A 347 -20.05 -10.94 -16.78
C VAL A 347 -20.63 -12.29 -16.36
N GLY A 348 -20.61 -12.57 -15.05
CA GLY A 348 -21.16 -13.79 -14.49
C GLY A 348 -20.29 -15.02 -14.77
N GLY A 349 -20.68 -16.16 -14.19
CA GLY A 349 -19.87 -17.37 -14.20
C GLY A 349 -19.16 -17.61 -12.86
N VAL A 350 -18.81 -18.87 -12.60
CA VAL A 350 -18.27 -19.30 -11.30
C VAL A 350 -16.97 -18.55 -10.97
N LYS A 351 -16.02 -18.51 -11.93
CA LYS A 351 -14.72 -17.85 -11.73
C LYS A 351 -14.85 -16.36 -11.46
N ASP A 352 -15.70 -15.66 -12.20
CA ASP A 352 -15.89 -14.22 -12.03
C ASP A 352 -16.59 -13.90 -10.70
N CYS A 353 -17.58 -14.70 -10.30
CA CYS A 353 -18.20 -14.55 -8.98
C CYS A 353 -17.20 -14.77 -7.83
N GLU A 354 -16.31 -15.75 -7.94
CA GLU A 354 -15.21 -15.93 -6.98
C GLU A 354 -14.28 -14.71 -6.93
N MET A 355 -13.93 -14.14 -8.08
CA MET A 355 -13.09 -12.94 -8.14
C MET A 355 -13.76 -11.73 -7.50
N ALA A 356 -15.07 -11.56 -7.71
CA ALA A 356 -15.85 -10.51 -7.05
C ALA A 356 -15.89 -10.68 -5.52
N ILE A 357 -16.04 -11.91 -5.03
CA ILE A 357 -16.01 -12.24 -3.60
C ILE A 357 -14.65 -11.88 -3.00
N ARG A 358 -13.55 -12.27 -3.65
CA ARG A 358 -12.18 -11.92 -3.22
C ARG A 358 -12.00 -10.41 -3.12
N ASP A 359 -12.52 -9.64 -4.07
CA ASP A 359 -12.45 -8.17 -4.05
C ASP A 359 -13.22 -7.57 -2.86
N TYR A 360 -14.42 -8.08 -2.55
CA TYR A 360 -15.19 -7.60 -1.40
C TYR A 360 -14.58 -8.00 -0.05
N GLU A 361 -14.01 -9.21 0.05
CA GLU A 361 -13.31 -9.66 1.27
C GLU A 361 -12.07 -8.79 1.52
N CYS A 362 -11.27 -8.52 0.48
CA CYS A 362 -10.12 -7.64 0.56
C CYS A 362 -10.47 -6.21 1.00
N LEU A 363 -11.65 -5.71 0.63
CA LEU A 363 -12.13 -4.39 1.07
C LEU A 363 -12.52 -4.35 2.55
N GLY A 364 -12.95 -5.47 3.14
CA GLY A 364 -13.34 -5.53 4.55
C GLY A 364 -12.24 -5.09 5.50
N ASP A 365 -11.00 -5.43 5.17
CA ASP A 365 -9.81 -5.09 5.96
C ASP A 365 -9.29 -3.67 5.70
N LYS A 366 -9.58 -3.10 4.52
CA LYS A 366 -9.07 -1.79 4.07
C LYS A 366 -9.94 -0.61 4.49
N VAL A 367 -11.18 -0.88 4.90
CA VAL A 367 -12.18 0.14 5.19
C VAL A 367 -12.33 0.33 6.70
N ASN A 368 -12.25 1.58 7.15
CA ASN A 368 -12.38 1.92 8.57
C ASN A 368 -13.81 2.31 8.98
N SER A 369 -14.68 2.68 8.04
CA SER A 369 -16.05 3.11 8.34
C SER A 369 -17.01 1.93 8.47
N ASP A 370 -17.76 1.87 9.58
CA ASP A 370 -18.75 0.81 9.84
C ASP A 370 -19.87 0.78 8.82
N GLU A 371 -20.28 1.94 8.30
CA GLU A 371 -21.30 2.04 7.25
C GLU A 371 -20.82 1.35 5.96
N GLN A 372 -19.59 1.65 5.56
CA GLN A 372 -18.99 1.04 4.36
C GLN A 372 -18.78 -0.46 4.56
N LYS A 373 -18.41 -0.93 5.76
CA LYS A 373 -18.32 -2.36 6.08
C LYS A 373 -19.66 -3.07 5.90
N ARG A 374 -20.77 -2.46 6.36
CA ARG A 374 -22.12 -3.02 6.19
C ARG A 374 -22.54 -3.09 4.72
N ASP A 375 -22.26 -2.06 3.93
CA ASP A 375 -22.50 -2.05 2.48
C ASP A 375 -21.70 -3.16 1.77
N ILE A 376 -20.40 -3.29 2.08
CA ILE A 376 -19.54 -4.35 1.54
C ILE A 376 -20.06 -5.74 1.94
N GLN A 377 -20.45 -5.96 3.19
CA GLN A 377 -21.04 -7.23 3.63
C GLN A 377 -22.33 -7.56 2.87
N THR A 378 -23.16 -6.57 2.59
CA THR A 378 -24.39 -6.76 1.81
C THR A 378 -24.07 -7.20 0.38
N LYS A 379 -23.10 -6.54 -0.26
CA LYS A 379 -22.62 -6.91 -1.61
C LYS A 379 -21.94 -8.27 -1.64
N LEU A 380 -21.18 -8.62 -0.60
CA LEU A 380 -20.55 -9.93 -0.43
C LEU A 380 -21.59 -11.05 -0.34
N ARG A 381 -22.66 -10.84 0.44
CA ARG A 381 -23.78 -11.80 0.52
C ARG A 381 -24.44 -11.97 -0.84
N ALA A 382 -24.70 -10.88 -1.56
CA ALA A 382 -25.27 -10.92 -2.90
C ALA A 382 -24.36 -11.68 -3.90
N ALA A 383 -23.06 -11.44 -3.86
CA ALA A 383 -22.07 -12.14 -4.68
C ALA A 383 -22.02 -13.64 -4.37
N LYS A 384 -22.10 -14.05 -3.10
CA LYS A 384 -22.16 -15.46 -2.68
C LYS A 384 -23.43 -16.15 -3.18
N VAL A 385 -24.57 -15.47 -3.13
CA VAL A 385 -25.83 -15.99 -3.73
C VAL A 385 -25.67 -16.15 -5.24
N GLN A 386 -25.04 -15.20 -5.92
CA GLN A 386 -24.81 -15.29 -7.37
C GLN A 386 -23.83 -16.42 -7.73
N LEU A 387 -22.77 -16.63 -6.94
CA LEU A 387 -21.85 -17.76 -7.10
C LEU A 387 -22.59 -19.10 -6.99
N LYS A 388 -23.42 -19.26 -5.95
CA LYS A 388 -24.27 -20.45 -5.79
C LYS A 388 -25.17 -20.67 -7.01
N ARG A 389 -25.83 -19.62 -7.50
CA ARG A 389 -26.68 -19.69 -8.70
C ARG A 389 -25.90 -20.04 -9.96
N ALA A 390 -24.69 -19.49 -10.13
CA ALA A 390 -23.83 -19.75 -11.28
C ALA A 390 -23.21 -21.16 -11.27
N GLY A 391 -23.02 -21.74 -10.07
CA GLY A 391 -22.55 -23.11 -9.87
C GLY A 391 -23.66 -24.16 -9.81
N ARG A 392 -24.93 -23.75 -9.78
CA ARG A 392 -26.09 -24.65 -9.75
C ARG A 392 -26.13 -25.50 -11.02
N LYS A 393 -26.32 -26.80 -10.85
CA LYS A 393 -26.40 -27.72 -11.99
C LYS A 393 -27.74 -27.54 -12.68
N ASP A 394 -27.73 -27.44 -14.01
CA ASP A 394 -28.98 -27.40 -14.78
C ASP A 394 -29.42 -28.84 -15.09
N PHE A 395 -30.31 -29.39 -14.25
CA PHE A 395 -30.80 -30.76 -14.38
C PHE A 395 -31.48 -31.05 -15.72
N TYR A 396 -32.15 -30.06 -16.32
CA TYR A 396 -32.76 -30.21 -17.66
C TYR A 396 -31.68 -30.38 -18.73
N LYS A 397 -30.60 -29.61 -18.63
CA LYS A 397 -29.45 -29.70 -19.54
C LYS A 397 -28.67 -31.01 -19.36
N ILE A 398 -28.58 -31.52 -18.12
CA ILE A 398 -27.96 -32.82 -17.81
C ILE A 398 -28.72 -33.97 -18.47
N LEU A 399 -30.06 -33.95 -18.40
CA LEU A 399 -30.90 -34.96 -19.06
C LEU A 399 -31.05 -34.71 -20.57
N GLY A 400 -30.74 -33.51 -21.05
CA GLY A 400 -30.89 -33.12 -22.45
C GLY A 400 -32.34 -32.90 -22.88
N VAL A 401 -33.17 -32.41 -21.95
CA VAL A 401 -34.60 -32.11 -22.16
C VAL A 401 -34.88 -30.62 -22.05
N ALA A 402 -35.99 -30.16 -22.61
CA ALA A 402 -36.47 -28.79 -22.44
C ALA A 402 -37.02 -28.57 -21.02
N ARG A 403 -37.11 -27.30 -20.57
CA ARG A 403 -37.64 -26.97 -19.23
C ARG A 403 -39.11 -27.29 -19.05
N ASP A 404 -39.88 -27.25 -20.13
CA ASP A 404 -41.29 -27.60 -20.21
C ASP A 404 -41.54 -29.09 -20.48
N ALA A 405 -40.48 -29.92 -20.51
CA ALA A 405 -40.60 -31.34 -20.77
C ALA A 405 -41.55 -32.05 -19.80
N ASP A 406 -42.38 -32.93 -20.37
CA ASP A 406 -43.32 -33.73 -19.61
C ASP A 406 -42.64 -34.88 -18.85
N GLU A 407 -43.34 -35.49 -17.90
CA GLU A 407 -42.80 -36.59 -17.09
C GLU A 407 -42.35 -37.79 -17.95
N SER A 408 -43.04 -38.03 -19.07
CA SER A 408 -42.75 -39.14 -19.98
C SER A 408 -41.43 -38.91 -20.75
N GLU A 409 -41.16 -37.66 -21.13
CA GLU A 409 -39.95 -37.21 -21.82
C GLU A 409 -38.75 -37.25 -20.88
N ILE A 410 -38.91 -36.75 -19.65
CA ILE A 410 -37.89 -36.83 -18.58
C ILE A 410 -37.52 -38.30 -18.31
N LYS A 411 -38.53 -39.18 -18.20
CA LYS A 411 -38.37 -40.62 -17.98
C LYS A 411 -37.70 -41.35 -19.17
N LYS A 412 -37.98 -40.93 -20.41
CA LYS A 412 -37.31 -41.45 -21.62
C LYS A 412 -35.85 -40.99 -21.70
N ALA A 413 -35.58 -39.72 -21.42
CA ALA A 413 -34.24 -39.14 -21.46
C ALA A 413 -33.32 -39.76 -20.39
N TYR A 414 -33.82 -39.92 -19.15
CA TYR A 414 -33.11 -40.62 -18.08
C TYR A 414 -32.69 -42.02 -18.50
N ARG A 415 -33.61 -42.86 -18.99
CA ARG A 415 -33.29 -44.23 -19.48
C ARG A 415 -32.15 -44.23 -20.48
N LYS A 416 -32.24 -43.38 -21.50
CA LYS A 416 -31.26 -43.31 -22.58
C LYS A 416 -29.87 -42.96 -22.04
N MET A 417 -29.80 -42.02 -21.11
CA MET A 417 -28.54 -41.57 -20.50
C MET A 417 -28.01 -42.59 -19.49
N ALA A 418 -28.85 -43.12 -18.61
CA ALA A 418 -28.50 -44.14 -17.63
C ALA A 418 -27.94 -45.41 -18.30
N LEU A 419 -28.60 -45.92 -19.36
CA LEU A 419 -28.11 -47.05 -20.15
C LEU A 419 -26.80 -46.76 -20.90
N LYS A 420 -26.50 -45.50 -21.23
CA LYS A 420 -25.29 -45.15 -21.96
C LYS A 420 -24.08 -45.04 -21.04
N PHE A 421 -24.29 -44.50 -19.84
CA PHE A 421 -23.23 -44.21 -18.87
C PHE A 421 -23.17 -45.21 -17.70
N HIS A 422 -23.92 -46.32 -17.75
CA HIS A 422 -23.88 -47.37 -16.74
C HIS A 422 -22.48 -47.99 -16.60
N PRO A 423 -21.99 -48.27 -15.37
CA PRO A 423 -20.66 -48.85 -15.12
C PRO A 423 -20.36 -50.10 -15.96
N ASP A 424 -21.32 -51.02 -16.07
CA ASP A 424 -21.17 -52.27 -16.84
C ASP A 424 -20.86 -52.06 -18.33
N ARG A 425 -21.39 -50.98 -18.93
CA ARG A 425 -21.15 -50.66 -20.35
C ARG A 425 -19.84 -49.92 -20.59
N GLN A 426 -19.25 -49.37 -19.53
CA GLN A 426 -17.99 -48.65 -19.55
C GLN A 426 -16.85 -49.50 -18.96
N ALA A 427 -17.11 -50.78 -18.64
CA ALA A 427 -16.15 -51.71 -18.05
C ALA A 427 -14.89 -51.92 -18.90
N SER A 428 -14.99 -51.80 -20.23
CA SER A 428 -13.90 -51.91 -21.20
C SER A 428 -13.20 -50.58 -21.54
N GLY A 429 -13.65 -49.45 -20.98
CA GLY A 429 -13.06 -48.12 -21.22
C GLY A 429 -11.78 -47.87 -20.43
N THR A 430 -11.09 -46.79 -20.78
CA THR A 430 -9.95 -46.28 -20.00
C THR A 430 -10.38 -45.78 -18.62
N GLU A 431 -9.45 -45.71 -17.66
CA GLU A 431 -9.75 -45.27 -16.29
C GLU A 431 -10.38 -43.86 -16.25
N GLU A 432 -9.92 -42.95 -17.12
CA GLU A 432 -10.49 -41.61 -17.25
C GLU A 432 -11.93 -41.62 -17.80
N GLU A 433 -12.24 -42.53 -18.72
CA GLU A 433 -13.59 -42.66 -19.29
C GLU A 433 -14.57 -43.26 -18.29
N LYS A 434 -14.12 -44.23 -17.49
CA LYS A 434 -14.89 -44.80 -16.37
C LYS A 434 -15.26 -43.75 -15.35
N GLN A 435 -14.29 -42.95 -14.91
CA GLN A 435 -14.52 -41.86 -13.96
C GLN A 435 -15.47 -40.80 -14.52
N LYS A 436 -15.31 -40.40 -15.79
CA LYS A 436 -16.24 -39.46 -16.45
C LYS A 436 -17.65 -40.03 -16.55
N ALA A 437 -17.78 -41.30 -16.91
CA ALA A 437 -19.08 -41.95 -17.01
C ALA A 437 -19.77 -42.08 -15.65
N GLU A 438 -19.02 -42.40 -14.59
CA GLU A 438 -19.54 -42.48 -13.23
C GLU A 438 -20.10 -41.13 -12.75
N VAL A 439 -19.35 -40.03 -12.98
CA VAL A 439 -19.81 -38.67 -12.65
C VAL A 439 -21.07 -38.31 -13.41
N ILE A 440 -21.12 -38.58 -14.73
CA ILE A 440 -22.29 -38.31 -15.56
C ILE A 440 -23.48 -39.17 -15.10
N PHE A 441 -23.27 -40.44 -14.80
CA PHE A 441 -24.31 -41.35 -14.34
C PHE A 441 -24.91 -40.88 -13.00
N ARG A 442 -24.07 -40.45 -12.07
CA ARG A 442 -24.49 -39.86 -10.80
C ARG A 442 -25.33 -38.60 -11.00
N ASP A 443 -24.87 -37.68 -11.85
CA ASP A 443 -25.56 -36.42 -12.15
C ASP A 443 -26.90 -36.66 -12.88
N VAL A 444 -26.96 -37.64 -13.77
CA VAL A 444 -28.19 -38.05 -14.48
C VAL A 444 -29.21 -38.65 -13.52
N ASN A 445 -28.79 -39.49 -12.57
CA ASN A 445 -29.67 -40.05 -11.55
C ASN A 445 -30.23 -38.96 -10.64
N HIS A 446 -29.40 -38.06 -10.16
CA HIS A 446 -29.84 -36.95 -9.32
C HIS A 446 -30.79 -36.00 -10.07
N ALA A 447 -30.49 -35.69 -11.34
CA ALA A 447 -31.39 -34.90 -12.18
C ALA A 447 -32.76 -35.57 -12.35
N TYR A 448 -32.81 -36.89 -12.52
CA TYR A 448 -34.07 -37.63 -12.60
C TYR A 448 -34.84 -37.64 -11.28
N GLU A 449 -34.18 -37.86 -10.15
CA GLU A 449 -34.78 -37.81 -8.81
C GLU A 449 -35.49 -36.47 -8.54
N VAL A 450 -34.85 -35.36 -8.90
CA VAL A 450 -35.41 -34.02 -8.70
C VAL A 450 -36.53 -33.70 -9.69
N LEU A 451 -36.37 -34.07 -10.97
CA LEU A 451 -37.31 -33.68 -12.03
C LEU A 451 -38.52 -34.62 -12.17
N SER A 452 -38.44 -35.85 -11.65
CA SER A 452 -39.55 -36.81 -11.66
C SER A 452 -40.58 -36.56 -10.55
N ASP A 453 -40.17 -35.99 -9.43
CA ASP A 453 -41.06 -35.57 -8.36
C ASP A 453 -41.61 -34.16 -8.63
N GLN A 454 -42.94 -34.03 -8.72
CA GLN A 454 -43.60 -32.76 -9.07
C GLN A 454 -43.37 -31.64 -8.04
N GLU A 455 -43.23 -31.99 -6.75
CA GLU A 455 -42.94 -31.04 -5.68
C GLU A 455 -41.48 -30.60 -5.72
N LYS A 456 -40.53 -31.55 -5.88
CA LYS A 456 -39.11 -31.22 -6.01
C LYS A 456 -38.83 -30.43 -7.28
N LYS A 457 -39.46 -30.77 -8.42
CA LYS A 457 -39.38 -30.02 -9.67
C LYS A 457 -39.85 -28.57 -9.48
N ARG A 458 -41.04 -28.38 -8.86
CA ARG A 458 -41.56 -27.04 -8.57
C ARG A 458 -40.63 -26.22 -7.68
N ARG A 459 -40.04 -26.83 -6.65
CA ARG A 459 -39.08 -26.19 -5.75
C ARG A 459 -37.77 -25.83 -6.45
N TYR A 460 -37.25 -26.76 -7.24
CA TYR A 460 -36.08 -26.53 -8.07
C TYR A 460 -36.30 -25.36 -9.04
N ASP A 461 -37.44 -25.33 -9.72
CA ASP A 461 -37.84 -24.27 -10.65
C ASP A 461 -38.04 -22.92 -9.91
N SER A 462 -38.52 -22.95 -8.67
CA SER A 462 -38.66 -21.75 -7.81
C SER A 462 -37.33 -21.19 -7.28
N GLY A 463 -36.22 -21.93 -7.45
CA GLY A 463 -34.88 -21.49 -7.04
C GLY A 463 -34.44 -21.91 -5.63
N VAL A 464 -35.04 -22.96 -5.06
CA VAL A 464 -34.58 -23.60 -3.80
C VAL A 464 -33.26 -24.34 -4.04
N ASP A 465 -32.30 -24.23 -3.11
CA ASP A 465 -30.99 -24.86 -3.22
C ASP A 465 -31.13 -26.41 -3.32
N GLU A 466 -30.26 -27.08 -4.09
CA GLU A 466 -30.33 -28.53 -4.37
C GLU A 466 -30.35 -29.38 -3.08
N GLN A 467 -29.66 -28.91 -2.04
CA GLN A 467 -29.54 -29.57 -0.73
C GLN A 467 -30.79 -29.43 0.13
N ASP A 468 -31.65 -28.47 -0.20
CA ASP A 468 -32.83 -28.10 0.59
C ASP A 468 -34.15 -28.48 -0.09
N LEU A 469 -34.09 -29.19 -1.22
CA LEU A 469 -35.29 -29.59 -1.98
C LEU A 469 -36.26 -30.43 -1.13
N ASP A 470 -35.71 -31.24 -0.22
CA ASP A 470 -36.48 -32.11 0.67
C ASP A 470 -36.97 -31.39 1.95
N ASN A 471 -36.47 -30.19 2.25
CA ASN A 471 -36.87 -29.44 3.44
C ASN A 471 -38.15 -28.61 3.17
N PRO A 472 -39.29 -28.92 3.83
CA PRO A 472 -40.55 -28.21 3.60
C PRO A 472 -40.53 -26.71 3.92
N ASN A 473 -39.60 -26.28 4.77
CA ASN A 473 -39.47 -24.89 5.21
C ASN A 473 -38.43 -24.09 4.41
N ALA A 474 -37.77 -24.71 3.42
CA ALA A 474 -36.77 -24.05 2.61
C ALA A 474 -37.37 -22.95 1.75
N ARG A 475 -36.73 -21.77 1.78
CA ARG A 475 -37.13 -20.61 0.96
C ARG A 475 -36.13 -20.39 -0.17
N PRO A 476 -36.57 -19.91 -1.35
CA PRO A 476 -35.66 -19.55 -2.44
C PRO A 476 -34.58 -18.57 -1.97
N GLY A 477 -33.31 -18.97 -2.05
CA GLY A 477 -32.16 -18.14 -1.62
C GLY A 477 -31.97 -17.97 -0.11
N GLY A 478 -32.70 -18.71 0.73
CA GLY A 478 -32.54 -18.71 2.18
C GLY A 478 -31.42 -19.65 2.62
N GLY A 479 -30.23 -19.12 2.91
CA GLY A 479 -29.17 -19.90 3.53
C GLY A 479 -29.49 -20.17 5.00
N HIS A 480 -29.74 -21.42 5.36
CA HIS A 480 -29.61 -21.95 6.72
C HIS A 480 -28.78 -23.23 6.71
N ASP A 481 -28.06 -23.40 7.80
CA ASP A 481 -27.07 -24.44 8.06
C ASP A 481 -27.76 -25.68 8.67
N HIS A 482 -27.30 -26.87 8.27
CA HIS A 482 -27.61 -28.23 8.77
C HIS A 482 -28.86 -29.00 8.28
N GLY A 483 -28.57 -30.16 7.65
CA GLY A 483 -29.22 -31.45 7.98
C GLY A 483 -29.97 -32.15 6.83
N GLY A 484 -29.44 -33.29 6.36
CA GLY A 484 -30.26 -34.31 5.67
C GLY A 484 -29.56 -35.04 4.52
N MET A 485 -28.84 -36.11 4.84
CA MET A 485 -28.34 -37.09 3.87
C MET A 485 -29.39 -38.18 3.69
N GLY A 486 -29.79 -38.48 2.45
CA GLY A 486 -30.78 -39.55 2.18
C GLY A 486 -31.17 -39.69 0.71
N GLY A 487 -30.19 -39.84 -0.19
CA GLY A 487 -30.46 -40.19 -1.59
C GLY A 487 -30.57 -41.71 -1.79
N ILE A 488 -31.42 -42.15 -2.72
CA ILE A 488 -31.53 -43.55 -3.14
C ILE A 488 -30.27 -43.94 -3.92
N ASP A 489 -29.73 -45.14 -3.69
CA ASP A 489 -28.53 -45.63 -4.40
C ASP A 489 -28.77 -45.62 -5.93
N PRO A 490 -27.86 -45.02 -6.73
CA PRO A 490 -27.99 -44.90 -8.20
C PRO A 490 -28.25 -46.22 -8.93
N ASN A 491 -27.67 -47.33 -8.45
CA ASN A 491 -27.87 -48.65 -9.04
C ASN A 491 -29.23 -49.24 -8.62
N VAL A 492 -29.69 -48.97 -7.40
CA VAL A 492 -31.01 -49.41 -6.93
C VAL A 492 -32.12 -48.69 -7.70
N LEU A 493 -31.98 -47.38 -7.96
CA LEU A 493 -32.95 -46.61 -8.74
C LEU A 493 -33.04 -47.12 -10.18
N PHE A 494 -31.89 -47.41 -10.82
CA PHE A 494 -31.85 -47.98 -12.16
C PHE A 494 -32.46 -49.40 -12.22
N GLN A 495 -32.17 -50.25 -11.24
CA GLN A 495 -32.72 -51.61 -11.16
C GLN A 495 -34.23 -51.61 -10.93
N MET A 496 -34.74 -50.81 -9.98
CA MET A 496 -36.19 -50.62 -9.75
C MET A 496 -36.91 -50.21 -11.03
N PHE A 497 -36.28 -49.33 -11.80
CA PHE A 497 -36.83 -48.80 -13.02
C PHE A 497 -36.86 -49.83 -14.17
N MET A 498 -35.80 -50.62 -14.35
CA MET A 498 -35.75 -51.68 -15.37
C MET A 498 -36.68 -52.85 -15.02
N GLN A 499 -36.90 -53.10 -13.73
CA GLN A 499 -37.80 -54.15 -13.24
C GLN A 499 -39.29 -53.80 -13.42
N GLN A 500 -39.65 -52.51 -13.32
CA GLN A 500 -41.03 -52.02 -13.54
C GLN A 500 -41.53 -52.24 -14.99
N GLN A 501 -40.64 -52.48 -15.96
CA GLN A 501 -41.00 -52.65 -17.39
C GLN A 501 -40.74 -54.07 -17.94
N GLY A 502 -40.11 -54.96 -17.17
CA GLY A 502 -39.80 -56.35 -17.59
C GLY A 502 -40.96 -57.35 -17.51
N GLY A 503 -42.17 -56.94 -17.11
CA GLY A 503 -43.32 -57.81 -16.96
C GLY A 503 -44.15 -57.94 -18.24
N GLY A 504 -43.67 -58.67 -19.24
CA GLY A 504 -44.51 -59.01 -20.40
C GLY A 504 -43.80 -59.70 -21.57
N GLY A 505 -43.86 -61.04 -21.60
CA GLY A 505 -43.76 -61.81 -22.85
C GLY A 505 -42.71 -62.94 -22.86
N GLY A 506 -43.18 -64.19 -22.86
CA GLY A 506 -42.37 -65.35 -23.24
C GLY A 506 -42.82 -66.66 -22.58
N GLY A 507 -43.80 -67.35 -23.15
CA GLY A 507 -44.31 -68.62 -22.64
C GLY A 507 -43.70 -69.89 -23.26
N ARG A 508 -43.92 -70.99 -22.52
CA ARG A 508 -44.06 -72.42 -22.89
C ARG A 508 -42.84 -73.32 -23.12
N GLY A 509 -42.84 -74.40 -22.34
CA GLY A 509 -42.38 -75.77 -22.67
C GLY A 509 -41.15 -76.20 -21.88
N GLY A 510 -41.12 -77.30 -21.12
CA GLY A 510 -42.06 -78.37 -20.83
C GLY A 510 -41.30 -79.49 -20.08
N GLY A 511 -42.02 -80.27 -19.28
CA GLY A 511 -41.63 -81.65 -18.93
C GLY A 511 -40.63 -81.85 -17.79
N GLY A 512 -41.11 -82.42 -16.68
CA GLY A 512 -40.23 -82.98 -15.64
C GLY A 512 -40.96 -83.31 -14.34
N ARG A 513 -41.68 -84.43 -14.31
CA ARG A 513 -42.29 -85.03 -13.11
C ARG A 513 -41.24 -85.37 -12.04
N GLY A 514 -41.61 -85.26 -10.76
CA GLY A 514 -41.01 -86.08 -9.70
C GLY A 514 -41.11 -85.52 -8.27
N GLN A 515 -42.19 -85.87 -7.56
CA GLN A 515 -42.24 -86.29 -6.13
C GLN A 515 -41.61 -85.39 -5.04
N SER A 516 -42.41 -84.73 -4.17
CA SER A 516 -42.80 -85.16 -2.79
C SER A 516 -41.60 -85.33 -1.84
N PHE A 517 -41.44 -84.63 -0.70
CA PHE A 517 -42.32 -84.52 0.47
C PHE A 517 -41.89 -83.36 1.41
N HIS A 518 -42.84 -82.90 2.24
CA HIS A 518 -42.69 -82.28 3.57
C HIS A 518 -41.67 -83.01 4.49
N PHE A 519 -41.11 -82.51 5.59
CA PHE A 519 -41.54 -81.59 6.67
C PHE A 519 -40.27 -81.26 7.47
N GLY A 520 -40.30 -80.19 8.29
CA GLY A 520 -39.42 -80.04 9.45
C GLY A 520 -38.82 -78.67 9.60
#